data_AF-A0A7Y7LCN0-F1
#
_entry.id   AF-A0A7Y7LCN0-F1
#
_cell.length_a   1.000
_cell.length_b   1.000
_cell.length_c   1.000
_cell.angle_alpha   90.00
_cell.angle_beta   90.00
_cell.angle_gamma   90.00
#
_symmetry.space_group_name_H-M   'P 1'
#
loop_
_entity.id
_entity.type
_entity.pdbx_description
1 polymer ?
#
loop_
_entity_poly.entity_id
_entity_poly.type
_entity_poly.pdbx_seq_one_letter_code
_entity_poly.pdbx_strand_id
1 'polypeptide(L)'
;MKIILLAASVILLGSITACNKGDLPSPGSSSIVGKWRWVKSVGGIGGFTVTPQSSGYNIRNEFYPDSSFKRFQNDVLQISGNFRTIPNYQYSPTEKADILLISGPTLDTRPVSYLIRHDTLYLNEIYIADGYNEVYVRMK
;
A
#
# COMPACT_ATOMS: atom_id res chain seq x y z
N MET A 1 -1.42 -72.88 14.23
CA MET A 1 -0.26 -72.94 13.30
C MET A 1 -0.64 -72.27 11.99
N LYS A 2 0.18 -71.29 11.56
CA LYS A 2 0.43 -70.81 10.17
C LYS A 2 -0.77 -70.23 9.37
N ILE A 3 -0.84 -68.90 9.20
CA ILE A 3 -0.30 -68.06 8.09
C ILE A 3 -1.38 -67.86 6.99
N ILE A 4 -2.08 -66.72 7.00
CA ILE A 4 -1.92 -65.51 6.13
C ILE A 4 -2.37 -65.73 4.69
N LEU A 5 -3.34 -64.93 4.23
CA LEU A 5 -3.27 -64.08 3.02
C LEU A 5 -4.60 -63.28 2.90
N LEU A 6 -4.61 -62.06 3.43
CA LEU A 6 -5.64 -61.06 3.11
C LEU A 6 -4.90 -59.85 2.54
N ALA A 7 -4.76 -59.88 1.22
CA ALA A 7 -4.34 -58.74 0.41
C ALA A 7 -5.60 -58.02 -0.07
N ALA A 8 -5.84 -56.83 0.45
CA ALA A 8 -6.65 -55.81 -0.20
C ALA A 8 -6.28 -54.44 0.39
N SER A 9 -5.16 -53.89 -0.09
CA SER A 9 -4.81 -52.49 0.11
C SER A 9 -5.87 -51.62 -0.55
N VAL A 10 -6.78 -51.04 0.23
CA VAL A 10 -7.61 -49.91 -0.19
C VAL A 10 -6.98 -48.66 0.41
N ILE A 11 -6.01 -48.11 -0.33
CA ILE A 11 -5.57 -46.72 -0.19
C ILE A 11 -6.50 -45.92 -1.09
N LEU A 12 -7.44 -45.14 -0.53
CA LEU A 12 -8.02 -44.05 -1.31
C LEU A 12 -8.62 -42.92 -0.47
N LEU A 13 -7.89 -41.80 -0.50
CA LEU A 13 -8.34 -40.40 -0.50
C LEU A 13 -8.86 -39.80 0.83
N GLY A 14 -7.91 -39.20 1.56
CA GLY A 14 -8.20 -38.01 2.34
C GLY A 14 -8.54 -36.83 1.42
N SER A 15 -9.61 -36.12 1.74
CA SER A 15 -9.95 -34.83 1.14
C SER A 15 -10.42 -33.88 2.23
N ILE A 16 -9.47 -33.39 3.02
CA ILE A 16 -9.63 -32.19 3.84
C ILE A 16 -8.92 -31.04 3.16
N THR A 17 -9.54 -30.45 2.13
CA THR A 17 -9.11 -29.13 1.63
C THR A 17 -10.26 -28.35 1.04
N ALA A 18 -10.87 -27.52 1.87
CA ALA A 18 -11.35 -26.21 1.43
C ALA A 18 -11.12 -25.23 2.58
N CYS A 19 -9.84 -24.96 2.89
CA CYS A 19 -9.51 -23.65 3.42
C CYS A 19 -10.01 -22.65 2.38
N ASN A 20 -11.13 -22.00 2.67
CA ASN A 20 -11.47 -20.75 2.01
C ASN A 20 -10.28 -19.83 2.29
N LYS A 21 -9.41 -19.66 1.28
CA LYS A 21 -8.57 -18.47 1.19
C LYS A 21 -9.54 -17.32 0.96
N GLY A 22 -10.16 -16.85 2.05
CA GLY A 22 -10.52 -15.45 2.12
C GLY A 22 -9.23 -14.68 1.84
N ASP A 23 -9.31 -13.70 0.97
CA ASP A 23 -8.21 -12.84 0.51
C ASP A 23 -7.57 -12.09 1.69
N LEU A 24 -6.85 -12.82 2.54
CA LEU A 24 -5.94 -12.26 3.50
C LEU A 24 -4.76 -11.76 2.67
N PRO A 25 -4.48 -10.43 2.69
CA PRO A 25 -3.30 -9.92 2.03
C PRO A 25 -2.10 -10.67 2.60
N SER A 26 -1.34 -11.32 1.73
CA SER A 26 -0.08 -11.97 2.10
C SER A 26 0.75 -10.99 2.93
N PRO A 27 1.42 -11.43 4.01
CA PRO A 27 2.43 -10.62 4.68
C PRO A 27 3.44 -10.16 3.61
N GLY A 28 3.46 -8.85 3.34
CA GLY A 28 4.38 -8.26 2.35
C GLY A 28 3.82 -8.04 0.93
N SER A 29 2.53 -7.77 0.74
CA SER A 29 2.07 -7.22 -0.55
C SER A 29 2.77 -5.88 -0.85
N SER A 30 3.67 -5.90 -1.83
CA SER A 30 4.31 -4.71 -2.41
C SER A 30 3.35 -3.86 -3.25
N SER A 31 2.10 -4.28 -3.39
CA SER A 31 1.09 -3.52 -4.12
C SER A 31 0.64 -2.30 -3.35
N ILE A 32 0.55 -1.15 -4.02
CA ILE A 32 0.00 0.08 -3.46
C ILE A 32 -1.52 0.01 -3.24
N VAL A 33 -2.21 -0.90 -3.92
CA VAL A 33 -3.66 -1.11 -3.77
C VAL A 33 -3.98 -1.44 -2.32
N GLY A 34 -4.97 -0.74 -1.75
CA GLY A 34 -5.41 -0.88 -0.37
C GLY A 34 -5.73 0.46 0.28
N LYS A 35 -6.05 0.39 1.58
CA LYS A 35 -6.34 1.54 2.43
C LYS A 35 -5.15 1.82 3.34
N TRP A 36 -4.80 3.08 3.46
CA TRP A 36 -3.59 3.54 4.13
C TRP A 36 -3.90 4.68 5.08
N ARG A 37 -3.60 4.49 6.36
CA ARG A 37 -3.76 5.51 7.39
C ARG A 37 -2.47 6.29 7.53
N TRP A 38 -2.55 7.60 7.45
CA TRP A 38 -1.43 8.50 7.66
C TRP A 38 -0.91 8.41 9.11
N VAL A 39 0.41 8.36 9.25
CA VAL A 39 1.12 8.30 10.54
C VAL A 39 1.80 9.61 10.83
N LYS A 40 2.54 10.15 9.85
CA LYS A 40 3.26 11.42 9.99
C LYS A 40 3.68 11.99 8.63
N SER A 41 3.93 13.28 8.61
CA SER A 41 4.66 13.97 7.55
C SER A 41 5.85 14.70 8.16
N VAL A 42 7.01 14.63 7.50
CA VAL A 42 8.25 15.29 7.94
C VAL A 42 8.82 16.11 6.78
N GLY A 43 9.00 17.41 6.95
CA GLY A 43 9.53 18.29 5.92
C GLY A 43 9.22 19.76 6.16
N GLY A 44 9.21 20.54 5.08
CA GLY A 44 9.11 21.98 5.08
C GLY A 44 10.36 22.68 5.62
N ILE A 45 10.39 24.00 5.45
CA ILE A 45 11.43 24.87 6.00
C ILE A 45 11.46 24.71 7.53
N GLY A 46 12.53 24.09 8.05
CA GLY A 46 12.70 23.80 9.48
C GLY A 46 12.47 22.34 9.88
N GLY A 47 12.06 21.47 8.96
CA GLY A 47 11.95 20.02 9.19
C GLY A 47 10.85 19.65 10.19
N PHE A 48 9.69 20.28 10.07
CA PHE A 48 8.56 20.03 10.97
C PHE A 48 8.08 18.59 10.86
N THR A 49 7.70 18.03 12.01
CA THR A 49 6.99 16.74 12.08
C THR A 49 5.54 17.01 12.42
N VAL A 50 4.64 16.60 11.52
CA VAL A 50 3.19 16.70 11.71
C VAL A 50 2.64 15.28 11.86
N THR A 51 1.79 15.06 12.86
CA THR A 51 1.11 13.79 13.13
C THR A 51 -0.39 14.02 13.30
N PRO A 52 -1.22 12.96 13.33
CA PRO A 52 -2.62 13.11 13.69
C PRO A 52 -2.85 13.82 15.03
N GLN A 53 -1.99 13.55 16.02
CA GLN A 53 -2.09 14.16 17.35
C GLN A 53 -1.75 15.65 17.33
N SER A 54 -0.72 16.07 16.58
CA SER A 54 -0.33 17.48 16.52
C SER A 54 -1.26 18.32 15.65
N SER A 55 -1.92 17.70 14.66
CA SER A 55 -2.78 18.38 13.69
C SER A 55 -4.27 18.35 14.03
N GLY A 56 -4.70 17.42 14.89
CA GLY A 56 -6.10 17.25 15.26
C GLY A 56 -6.96 16.58 14.19
N TYR A 57 -6.36 15.97 13.16
CA TYR A 57 -7.09 15.23 12.13
C TYR A 57 -6.39 13.95 11.72
N ASN A 58 -7.15 13.02 11.13
CA ASN A 58 -6.65 11.80 10.50
C ASN A 58 -6.75 11.92 8.98
N ILE A 59 -5.78 11.35 8.27
CA ILE A 59 -5.83 11.19 6.81
C ILE A 59 -5.88 9.71 6.46
N ARG A 60 -6.75 9.34 5.51
CA ARG A 60 -6.81 8.02 4.89
C ARG A 60 -6.70 8.15 3.37
N ASN A 61 -5.75 7.45 2.78
CA ASN A 61 -5.63 7.28 1.33
C ASN A 61 -6.13 5.89 0.93
N GLU A 62 -6.87 5.81 -0.16
CA GLU A 62 -7.40 4.56 -0.70
C GLU A 62 -7.03 4.45 -2.17
N PHE A 63 -6.33 3.36 -2.52
CA PHE A 63 -5.95 3.01 -3.89
C PHE A 63 -6.69 1.74 -4.27
N TYR A 64 -7.47 1.79 -5.34
CA TYR A 64 -8.34 0.69 -5.75
C TYR A 64 -7.76 -0.08 -6.95
N PRO A 65 -8.15 -1.36 -7.16
CA PRO A 65 -7.67 -2.16 -8.28
C PRO A 65 -7.97 -1.56 -9.66
N ASP A 66 -9.01 -0.75 -9.79
CA ASP A 66 -9.43 -0.06 -11.01
C ASP A 66 -8.66 1.24 -11.27
N SER A 67 -7.56 1.46 -10.54
CA SER A 67 -6.75 2.69 -10.58
C SER A 67 -7.46 3.94 -10.04
N SER A 68 -8.62 3.82 -9.41
CA SER A 68 -9.25 4.95 -8.71
C SER A 68 -8.55 5.24 -7.38
N PHE A 69 -8.55 6.52 -6.98
CA PHE A 69 -7.93 7.05 -5.77
C PHE A 69 -8.91 7.91 -4.98
N LYS A 70 -8.88 7.77 -3.64
CA LYS A 70 -9.60 8.67 -2.73
C LYS A 70 -8.73 9.08 -1.54
N ARG A 71 -8.81 10.34 -1.13
CA ARG A 71 -8.28 10.83 0.16
C ARG A 71 -9.43 11.32 1.03
N PHE A 72 -9.38 10.92 2.30
CA PHE A 72 -10.30 11.36 3.33
C PHE A 72 -9.53 12.09 4.43
N GLN A 73 -10.13 13.15 4.97
CA GLN A 73 -9.71 13.79 6.20
C GLN A 73 -10.86 13.70 7.19
N ASN A 74 -10.62 13.07 8.36
CA ASN A 74 -11.67 12.79 9.36
C ASN A 74 -12.92 12.13 8.72
N ASP A 75 -12.69 11.13 7.87
CA ASP A 75 -13.70 10.41 7.10
C ASP A 75 -14.51 11.22 6.08
N VAL A 76 -14.24 12.52 5.94
CA VAL A 76 -14.82 13.36 4.88
C VAL A 76 -13.95 13.24 3.62
N LEU A 77 -14.57 12.89 2.50
CA LEU A 77 -13.89 12.81 1.19
C LEU A 77 -13.36 14.20 0.79
N GLN A 78 -12.05 14.32 0.63
CA GLN A 78 -11.37 15.55 0.22
C GLN A 78 -10.95 15.50 -1.25
N ILE A 79 -10.46 14.34 -1.69
CA ILE A 79 -9.90 14.14 -3.03
C ILE A 79 -10.50 12.87 -3.61
N SER A 80 -10.93 12.93 -4.87
CA SER A 80 -11.29 11.78 -5.68
C SER A 80 -10.66 11.91 -7.05
N GLY A 81 -10.07 10.83 -7.56
CA GLY A 81 -9.40 10.83 -8.84
C GLY A 81 -8.91 9.44 -9.22
N ASN A 82 -7.85 9.39 -10.00
CA ASN A 82 -7.14 8.19 -10.41
C ASN A 82 -5.69 8.27 -9.95
N PHE A 83 -5.04 7.12 -9.85
CA PHE A 83 -3.60 7.04 -9.66
C PHE A 83 -2.96 6.19 -10.77
N ARG A 84 -1.66 6.41 -10.97
CA ARG A 84 -0.80 5.54 -11.75
C ARG A 84 0.57 5.44 -11.10
N THR A 85 1.23 4.31 -11.30
CA THR A 85 2.61 4.11 -10.86
C THR A 85 3.56 3.96 -12.05
N ILE A 86 4.78 4.47 -11.90
CA ILE A 86 5.85 4.35 -12.90
C ILE A 86 7.08 3.76 -12.20
N PRO A 87 7.43 2.49 -12.47
CA PRO A 87 8.57 1.87 -11.82
C PRO A 87 9.89 2.39 -12.41
N ASN A 88 10.95 2.43 -11.59
CA ASN A 88 12.33 2.75 -11.99
C ASN A 88 12.47 4.06 -12.78
N TYR A 89 11.68 5.08 -12.45
CA TYR A 89 11.71 6.37 -13.12
C TYR A 89 12.98 7.14 -12.75
N GLN A 90 13.72 7.63 -13.76
CA GLN A 90 14.91 8.46 -13.60
C GLN A 90 14.49 9.92 -13.39
N TYR A 91 14.62 10.45 -12.17
CA TYR A 91 14.22 11.84 -11.85
C TYR A 91 15.40 12.81 -11.72
N SER A 92 16.63 12.30 -11.57
CA SER A 92 17.88 13.06 -11.64
C SER A 92 18.89 12.27 -12.47
N PRO A 93 20.06 12.82 -12.85
CA PRO A 93 21.07 12.06 -13.62
C PRO A 93 21.58 10.78 -12.93
N THR A 94 21.47 10.69 -11.60
CA THR A 94 22.05 9.59 -10.80
C THR A 94 21.01 8.78 -10.02
N GLU A 95 19.76 9.24 -9.92
CA GLU A 95 18.77 8.61 -9.06
C GLU A 95 17.53 8.12 -9.83
N LYS A 96 17.05 6.96 -9.40
CA LYS A 96 15.80 6.35 -9.84
C LYS A 96 14.90 6.05 -8.65
N ALA A 97 13.60 6.14 -8.85
CA ALA A 97 12.60 5.72 -7.88
C ALA A 97 11.33 5.22 -8.58
N ASP A 98 10.53 4.44 -7.87
CA ASP A 98 9.16 4.18 -8.29
C ASP A 98 8.31 5.42 -7.97
N ILE A 99 7.51 5.87 -8.94
CA ILE A 99 6.74 7.12 -8.84
C ILE A 99 5.27 6.82 -8.73
N LEU A 100 4.59 7.57 -7.89
CA LEU A 100 3.14 7.65 -7.80
C LEU A 100 2.69 9.01 -8.35
N LEU A 101 1.73 8.98 -9.27
CA LEU A 101 1.02 10.16 -9.73
C LEU A 101 -0.45 10.01 -9.37
N ILE A 102 -1.03 11.05 -8.77
CA ILE A 102 -2.46 11.15 -8.50
C ILE A 102 -3.01 12.28 -9.36
N SER A 103 -4.09 12.00 -10.08
CA SER A 103 -4.70 12.93 -11.03
C SER A 103 -6.22 12.91 -10.89
N GLY A 104 -6.88 14.03 -11.13
CA GLY A 104 -8.33 14.13 -11.14
C GLY A 104 -8.78 15.38 -11.90
N PRO A 105 -10.10 15.56 -12.14
CA PRO A 105 -10.62 16.65 -12.96
C PRO A 105 -10.19 18.05 -12.51
N THR A 106 -9.94 18.21 -11.21
CA THR A 106 -9.48 19.46 -10.57
C THR A 106 -8.21 19.26 -9.75
N LEU A 107 -7.48 18.17 -10.00
CA LEU A 107 -6.35 17.72 -9.19
C LEU A 107 -5.19 17.33 -10.11
N ASP A 108 -4.15 18.16 -10.12
CA ASP A 108 -2.86 17.78 -10.68
C ASP A 108 -1.86 17.75 -9.54
N THR A 109 -1.55 16.56 -9.05
CA THR A 109 -0.54 16.40 -8.00
C THR A 109 0.83 16.24 -8.63
N ARG A 110 1.85 16.83 -8.01
CA ARG A 110 3.22 16.57 -8.41
C ARG A 110 3.55 15.09 -8.17
N PRO A 111 4.30 14.44 -9.09
CA PRO A 111 4.80 13.09 -8.86
C PRO A 111 5.59 13.01 -7.55
N VAL A 112 5.30 11.98 -6.76
CA VAL A 112 6.08 11.63 -5.55
C VAL A 112 6.76 10.29 -5.78
N SER A 113 7.93 10.09 -5.19
CA SER A 113 8.44 8.72 -5.07
C SER A 113 7.60 7.94 -4.07
N TYR A 114 7.47 6.64 -4.25
CA TYR A 114 6.88 5.76 -3.26
C TYR A 114 7.71 4.51 -3.02
N LEU A 115 7.62 3.99 -1.80
CA LEU A 115 8.22 2.73 -1.40
C LEU A 115 7.28 2.02 -0.43
N ILE A 116 7.05 0.72 -0.66
CA ILE A 116 6.28 -0.11 0.27
C ILE A 116 7.22 -1.12 0.91
N ARG A 117 7.29 -1.10 2.25
CA ARG A 117 7.98 -2.11 3.06
C ARG A 117 6.98 -2.71 4.04
N HIS A 118 6.68 -4.00 3.87
CA HIS A 118 5.66 -4.71 4.65
C HIS A 118 4.29 -4.03 4.58
N ASP A 119 3.84 -3.42 5.67
CA ASP A 119 2.59 -2.69 5.82
C ASP A 119 2.78 -1.18 5.83
N THR A 120 3.98 -0.68 5.54
CA THR A 120 4.29 0.75 5.56
C THR A 120 4.51 1.29 4.15
N LEU A 121 3.80 2.35 3.81
CA LEU A 121 3.95 3.13 2.58
C LEU A 121 4.67 4.43 2.91
N TYR A 122 5.78 4.68 2.21
CA TYR A 122 6.52 5.92 2.25
C TYR A 122 6.24 6.68 0.96
N LEU A 123 5.91 7.97 1.06
CA LEU A 123 5.79 8.89 -0.08
C LEU A 123 6.78 10.03 0.13
N ASN A 124 7.56 10.40 -0.88
CA ASN A 124 8.52 11.51 -0.74
C ASN A 124 8.41 12.47 -1.93
N GLU A 125 8.35 13.77 -1.63
CA GLU A 125 8.43 14.83 -2.61
C GLU A 125 9.87 14.95 -3.16
N ILE A 126 10.11 14.38 -4.34
CA ILE A 126 11.46 14.27 -4.93
C ILE A 126 11.94 15.51 -5.70
N TYR A 127 11.05 16.48 -5.92
CA TYR A 127 11.36 17.71 -6.69
C TYR A 127 11.38 18.97 -5.83
N ILE A 128 11.38 18.82 -4.51
CA ILE A 128 11.34 19.93 -3.55
C ILE A 128 12.39 19.62 -2.48
N ALA A 129 13.38 20.50 -2.33
CA ALA A 129 14.54 20.26 -1.46
C ALA A 129 14.14 20.06 0.01
N ASP A 130 13.15 20.83 0.47
CA ASP A 130 12.52 20.74 1.78
C ASP A 130 11.12 20.10 1.70
N GLY A 131 10.88 19.29 0.68
CA GLY A 131 9.62 18.59 0.49
C GLY A 131 9.27 17.68 1.67
N TYR A 132 7.97 17.39 1.80
CA TYR A 132 7.48 16.48 2.81
C TYR A 132 7.73 15.01 2.42
N ASN A 133 8.10 14.24 3.44
CA ASN A 133 8.14 12.79 3.44
C ASN A 133 6.97 12.31 4.30
N GLU A 134 6.06 11.56 3.72
CA GLU A 134 4.86 11.05 4.38
C GLU A 134 5.00 9.56 4.66
N VAL A 135 4.52 9.14 5.83
CA VAL A 135 4.48 7.74 6.23
C VAL A 135 3.03 7.35 6.47
N TYR A 136 2.64 6.22 5.89
CA TYR A 136 1.34 5.61 6.07
C TYR A 136 1.50 4.14 6.47
N VAL A 137 0.49 3.62 7.18
CA VAL A 137 0.39 2.19 7.51
C VAL A 137 -0.89 1.62 6.91
N ARG A 138 -0.79 0.43 6.34
CA ARG A 138 -1.90 -0.30 5.73
C ARG A 138 -2.97 -0.60 6.78
N MET A 139 -4.21 -0.33 6.43
CA MET A 139 -5.37 -0.69 7.25
C MET A 139 -5.76 -2.15 6.94
N LYS A 140 -6.17 -2.88 7.98
CA LYS A 140 -6.71 -4.24 7.86
C LYS A 140 -8.15 -4.23 7.37
#